data_AF-A0A0N4XRC6-F1
#
_entry.id   AF-A0A0N4XRC6-F1
#
_cell.length_a   1.000
_cell.length_b   1.000
_cell.length_c   1.000
_cell.angle_alpha   90.00
_cell.angle_beta   90.00
_cell.angle_gamma   90.00
#
_symmetry.space_group_name_H-M   'P 1'
#
loop_
_entity.id
_entity.type
_entity.pdbx_description
1 polymer ?
#
loop_
_entity_poly.entity_id
_entity_poly.type
_entity_poly.pdbx_seq_one_letter_code
_entity_poly.pdbx_strand_id
1 'polypeptide(L)'
;MTSKPSWTTIQCAHHVFSIECGPNNVTTTLRLAFDRAVIDSQCFTLCGQQNVSVALSGMLFYHPFDESYDLFLNDTTAVVSRFDWFHDFSLPDLSPLWSIIVNHWKFAVATAVMLAITLLLTYLFGPIVLFYIFRAVLGIASVALRIALEAAQLFASIVVVCARTIT
;
A
#
# COMPACT_ATOMS: atom_id res chain seq x y z
N MET A 1 27.97 -14.34 -25.53
CA MET A 1 27.06 -13.53 -26.37
C MET A 1 26.60 -14.41 -27.52
N THR A 2 25.31 -14.74 -27.58
CA THR A 2 24.73 -15.56 -28.65
C THR A 2 24.57 -14.71 -29.91
N SER A 3 25.08 -15.19 -31.05
CA SER A 3 25.04 -14.49 -32.34
C SER A 3 23.70 -14.61 -33.08
N LYS A 4 22.71 -15.31 -32.50
CA LYS A 4 21.41 -15.59 -33.10
C LYS A 4 20.29 -15.32 -32.07
N PRO A 5 19.15 -14.75 -32.49
CA PRO A 5 17.98 -14.65 -31.62
C PRO A 5 17.57 -16.04 -31.14
N SER A 6 17.35 -16.15 -29.83
CA SER A 6 16.99 -17.39 -29.14
C SER A 6 15.96 -17.08 -28.06
N TRP A 7 14.98 -17.96 -27.89
CA TRP A 7 13.99 -17.83 -26.83
C TRP A 7 14.51 -18.52 -25.58
N THR A 8 14.42 -17.85 -24.44
CA THR A 8 14.72 -18.45 -23.14
C THR A 8 13.54 -18.27 -22.18
N THR A 9 13.49 -19.13 -21.18
CA THR A 9 12.49 -19.05 -20.11
C THR A 9 13.08 -18.33 -18.91
N ILE A 10 12.34 -17.37 -18.38
CA ILE A 10 12.61 -16.76 -17.08
C ILE A 10 11.78 -17.50 -16.04
N GLN A 11 12.43 -17.94 -14.98
CA GLN A 11 11.78 -18.55 -13.84
C GLN A 11 11.81 -17.58 -12.65
N CYS A 12 10.62 -17.19 -12.20
CA CYS A 12 10.39 -16.44 -10.96
C CYS A 12 9.74 -17.35 -9.92
N ALA A 13 9.55 -16.87 -8.70
CA ALA A 13 8.93 -17.65 -7.61
C ALA A 13 7.52 -18.20 -7.96
N HIS A 14 6.69 -17.42 -8.66
CA HIS A 14 5.29 -17.76 -8.97
C HIS A 14 4.93 -17.69 -10.45
N HIS A 15 5.86 -17.29 -11.32
CA HIS A 15 5.61 -17.10 -12.75
C HIS A 15 6.76 -17.65 -13.59
N VAL A 16 6.41 -18.20 -14.74
CA VAL A 16 7.36 -18.64 -15.76
C VAL A 16 6.92 -18.03 -17.08
N PHE A 17 7.80 -17.30 -17.75
CA PHE A 17 7.51 -16.66 -19.03
C PHE A 17 8.72 -16.70 -19.95
N SER A 18 8.50 -16.56 -21.26
CA SER A 18 9.57 -16.63 -22.25
C SER A 18 9.92 -15.24 -22.76
N ILE A 19 11.22 -14.96 -22.89
CA ILE A 19 11.75 -13.73 -23.50
C ILE A 19 12.69 -14.07 -24.65
N GLU A 20 12.92 -13.09 -25.52
CA GLU A 20 13.88 -13.20 -26.60
C GLU A 20 15.27 -12.71 -26.15
N CYS A 21 16.27 -13.59 -26.17
CA CYS A 21 17.68 -13.21 -26.05
C CYS A 21 18.25 -13.02 -27.47
N GLY A 22 18.61 -11.79 -27.82
CA GLY A 22 19.25 -11.45 -29.10
C GLY A 22 20.58 -10.71 -28.91
N PRO A 23 21.39 -10.56 -29.98
CA PRO A 23 22.61 -9.75 -29.96
C PRO A 23 22.33 -8.24 -29.83
N ASN A 24 21.11 -7.83 -30.20
CA ASN A 24 20.62 -6.48 -30.00
C ASN A 24 19.84 -6.42 -28.68
N ASN A 25 19.89 -5.27 -28.00
CA ASN A 25 19.18 -5.05 -26.76
C ASN A 25 17.67 -4.94 -27.04
N VAL A 26 17.00 -6.10 -27.17
CA VAL A 26 15.57 -6.18 -27.48
C VAL A 26 14.77 -6.01 -26.20
N THR A 27 13.88 -5.03 -26.17
CA THR A 27 12.96 -4.82 -25.06
C THR A 27 11.68 -5.62 -25.29
N THR A 28 11.40 -6.60 -24.42
CA THR A 28 10.14 -7.35 -24.44
C THR A 28 9.18 -6.79 -23.39
N THR A 29 7.96 -6.45 -23.79
CA THR A 29 6.88 -6.06 -22.88
C THR A 29 5.93 -7.24 -22.66
N LEU A 30 5.73 -7.63 -21.41
CA LEU A 30 4.88 -8.74 -21.02
C LEU A 30 3.85 -8.26 -19.99
N ARG A 31 2.65 -8.84 -20.03
CA ARG A 31 1.63 -8.64 -18.99
C ARG A 31 1.62 -9.85 -18.08
N LEU A 32 1.88 -9.62 -16.80
CA LEU A 32 1.91 -10.64 -15.75
C LEU A 32 0.77 -10.36 -14.78
N ALA A 33 0.03 -11.40 -14.41
CA ALA A 33 -1.03 -11.31 -13.41
C ALA A 33 -0.46 -11.65 -12.04
N PHE A 34 -0.63 -10.75 -11.07
CA PHE A 34 -0.20 -10.94 -9.69
C PHE A 34 -1.41 -10.90 -8.76
N ASP A 35 -1.33 -11.69 -7.70
CA ASP A 35 -2.32 -11.82 -6.62
C ASP A 35 -2.03 -10.91 -5.42
N ARG A 36 -0.95 -10.12 -5.48
CA ARG A 36 -0.44 -9.26 -4.40
C ARG A 36 -0.16 -7.84 -4.89
N ALA A 37 -0.33 -6.88 -3.98
CA ALA A 37 -0.14 -5.46 -4.28
C ALA A 37 1.35 -5.06 -4.32
N VAL A 38 2.18 -5.69 -3.50
CA VAL A 38 3.62 -5.42 -3.46
C VAL A 38 4.35 -6.57 -4.14
N ILE A 39 5.05 -6.25 -5.23
CA ILE A 39 5.91 -7.19 -5.94
C ILE A 39 7.35 -6.93 -5.53
N ASP A 40 7.98 -7.95 -4.97
CA ASP A 40 9.43 -8.05 -4.81
C ASP A 40 9.82 -9.51 -5.09
N SER A 41 10.29 -9.77 -6.31
CA SER A 41 10.61 -11.12 -6.77
C SER A 41 11.90 -11.11 -7.57
N GLN A 42 12.84 -11.98 -7.19
CA GLN A 42 14.00 -12.29 -8.03
C GLN A 42 13.65 -13.40 -9.01
N CYS A 43 14.08 -13.20 -10.25
CA CYS A 43 13.88 -14.14 -11.33
C CYS A 43 15.23 -14.49 -11.95
N PHE A 44 15.36 -15.72 -12.42
CA PHE A 44 16.60 -16.23 -12.98
C PHE A 44 16.34 -16.75 -14.38
N THR A 45 17.30 -16.50 -15.27
CA THR A 45 17.27 -17.02 -16.62
C THR A 45 18.67 -17.30 -17.15
N LEU A 46 18.72 -18.17 -18.15
CA LEU A 46 19.93 -18.56 -18.87
C LEU A 46 19.83 -18.02 -20.29
N CYS A 47 20.59 -16.97 -20.61
CA CYS A 47 20.80 -16.54 -21.98
C CYS A 47 22.14 -17.09 -22.47
N GLY A 48 22.12 -18.19 -23.23
CA GLY A 48 23.32 -18.90 -23.65
C GLY A 48 24.05 -19.55 -22.48
N GLN A 49 25.25 -19.08 -22.14
CA GLN A 49 26.07 -19.55 -21.01
C GLN A 49 26.11 -18.58 -19.82
N GLN A 50 25.33 -17.49 -19.87
CA GLN A 50 25.28 -16.51 -18.79
C GLN A 50 23.98 -16.66 -17.99
N ASN A 51 24.14 -16.81 -16.67
CA ASN A 51 23.06 -16.64 -15.71
C ASN A 51 22.77 -15.15 -15.57
N VAL A 52 21.53 -14.76 -15.87
CA VAL A 52 21.04 -13.39 -15.71
C VAL A 52 19.97 -13.41 -14.63
N SER A 53 20.16 -12.58 -13.61
CA SER A 53 19.15 -12.33 -12.58
C SER A 53 18.38 -11.07 -12.91
N VAL A 54 17.05 -11.14 -12.92
CA VAL A 54 16.14 -10.01 -13.14
C VAL A 54 15.34 -9.79 -11.87
N ALA A 55 15.39 -8.58 -11.31
CA ALA A 55 14.56 -8.20 -10.18
C ALA A 55 13.25 -7.56 -10.67
N LEU A 56 12.12 -8.14 -10.29
CA LEU A 56 10.79 -7.56 -10.47
C LEU A 56 10.40 -6.87 -9.17
N SER A 57 10.34 -5.54 -9.19
CA SER A 57 9.93 -4.73 -8.04
C SER A 57 8.91 -3.69 -8.45
N GLY A 58 7.79 -3.58 -7.72
CA GLY A 58 6.77 -2.59 -8.01
C GLY A 58 5.58 -2.66 -7.07
N MET A 59 4.71 -1.66 -7.16
CA MET A 59 3.44 -1.60 -6.44
C MET A 59 2.30 -1.62 -7.46
N LEU A 60 1.38 -2.55 -7.29
CA LEU A 60 0.18 -2.72 -8.11
C LEU A 60 -1.04 -2.15 -7.38
N PHE A 61 -1.97 -1.62 -8.17
CA PHE A 61 -3.27 -1.21 -7.68
C PHE A 61 -4.30 -2.29 -7.96
N TYR A 62 -5.19 -2.52 -7.01
CA TYR A 62 -6.35 -3.38 -7.22
C TYR A 62 -7.26 -2.75 -8.29
N HIS A 63 -7.57 -3.53 -9.32
CA HIS A 63 -8.56 -3.15 -10.32
C HIS A 63 -9.77 -4.07 -10.13
N PRO A 64 -10.93 -3.55 -9.70
CA PRO A 64 -12.15 -4.36 -9.72
C PRO A 64 -12.44 -4.77 -11.17
N PHE A 65 -12.76 -6.04 -11.38
CA PHE A 65 -13.26 -6.50 -12.67
C PHE A 65 -14.63 -5.83 -12.91
N ASP A 66 -14.64 -4.77 -13.73
CA ASP A 66 -15.86 -4.31 -14.41
C ASP A 66 -16.16 -5.29 -15.55
N GLU A 67 -16.52 -6.53 -15.23
CA GLU A 67 -17.33 -7.28 -16.17
C GLU A 67 -18.73 -6.66 -16.11
N SER A 68 -19.04 -5.88 -17.15
CA SER A 68 -20.39 -5.44 -17.44
C SER A 68 -21.23 -6.65 -17.81
N TYR A 69 -21.60 -7.45 -16.81
CA TYR A 69 -22.72 -8.36 -16.96
C TYR A 69 -23.95 -7.46 -17.12
N ASP A 70 -24.42 -7.31 -18.35
CA ASP A 70 -25.78 -6.85 -18.57
C ASP A 70 -26.70 -7.87 -17.90
N LEU A 71 -27.10 -7.59 -16.66
CA LEU A 71 -28.05 -8.38 -15.85
C LEU A 71 -29.46 -8.46 -16.49
N PHE A 72 -29.58 -8.04 -17.75
CA PHE A 72 -30.81 -7.94 -18.52
C PHE A 72 -30.71 -8.53 -19.94
N LEU A 73 -29.67 -9.31 -20.27
CA LEU A 73 -29.78 -10.21 -21.42
C LEU A 73 -30.35 -11.56 -21.00
N ASN A 74 -31.64 -11.66 -21.27
CA ASN A 74 -32.47 -12.84 -21.32
C ASN A 74 -31.78 -14.00 -22.06
N ASP A 75 -31.08 -14.86 -21.32
CA ASP A 75 -30.92 -16.23 -21.76
C ASP A 75 -30.93 -17.22 -20.59
N THR A 76 -31.71 -18.26 -20.81
CA THR A 76 -32.10 -19.27 -19.85
C THR A 76 -30.89 -20.08 -19.36
N THR A 77 -30.85 -20.38 -18.06
CA THR A 77 -29.97 -21.36 -17.36
C THR A 77 -28.66 -20.86 -16.73
N ALA A 78 -28.74 -19.85 -15.86
CA ALA A 78 -27.79 -19.73 -14.75
C ALA A 78 -28.58 -19.72 -13.43
N VAL A 79 -28.75 -20.90 -12.84
CA VAL A 79 -29.21 -21.00 -11.44
C VAL A 79 -28.04 -20.51 -10.59
N VAL A 80 -27.98 -19.20 -10.35
CA VAL A 80 -27.06 -18.62 -9.36
C VAL A 80 -27.47 -19.19 -8.01
N SER A 81 -26.69 -20.14 -7.52
CA SER A 81 -26.89 -20.75 -6.21
C SER A 81 -26.83 -19.64 -5.16
N ARG A 82 -27.85 -19.55 -4.31
CA ARG A 82 -27.97 -18.52 -3.23
C ARG A 82 -26.79 -18.56 -2.23
N PHE A 83 -25.87 -19.51 -2.37
CA PHE A 83 -24.69 -19.70 -1.52
C PHE A 83 -23.33 -19.52 -2.24
N ASP A 84 -23.29 -19.11 -3.52
CA ASP A 84 -22.02 -18.91 -4.26
C ASP A 84 -21.25 -17.62 -3.90
N TRP A 85 -21.78 -16.78 -3.00
CA TRP A 85 -21.13 -15.54 -2.56
C TRP A 85 -19.78 -15.73 -1.85
N PHE A 86 -19.44 -16.96 -1.45
CA PHE A 86 -18.14 -17.28 -0.88
C PHE A 86 -17.06 -17.62 -1.92
N HIS A 87 -17.43 -17.94 -3.17
CA HIS A 87 -16.45 -18.33 -4.19
C HIS A 87 -15.68 -17.12 -4.75
N ASP A 88 -16.25 -15.92 -4.65
CA ASP A 88 -15.62 -14.65 -5.04
C ASP A 88 -14.88 -13.96 -3.88
N PHE A 89 -14.71 -14.62 -2.74
CA PHE A 89 -13.99 -14.05 -1.61
C PHE A 89 -12.47 -14.20 -1.78
N SER A 90 -11.91 -13.49 -2.75
CA SER A 90 -10.47 -13.23 -2.81
C SER A 90 -10.11 -12.25 -1.70
N LEU A 91 -9.59 -12.77 -0.58
CA LEU A 91 -9.05 -11.94 0.50
C LEU A 91 -7.96 -11.04 -0.09
N PRO A 92 -8.10 -9.70 -0.01
CA PRO A 92 -7.05 -8.81 -0.49
C PRO A 92 -5.78 -9.05 0.33
N ASP A 93 -4.61 -8.89 -0.29
CA ASP A 93 -3.33 -9.01 0.40
C ASP A 93 -3.29 -8.14 1.66
N LEU A 94 -3.31 -8.79 2.83
CA LEU A 94 -3.30 -8.14 4.15
C LEU A 94 -1.87 -7.88 4.65
N SER A 95 -0.84 -8.33 3.93
CA SER A 95 0.56 -8.08 4.26
C SER A 95 0.87 -6.61 4.57
N PRO A 96 0.36 -5.60 3.83
CA PRO A 96 0.57 -4.19 4.17
C PRO A 96 -0.07 -3.80 5.51
N LEU A 97 -1.27 -4.30 5.83
CA LEU A 97 -1.93 -4.03 7.11
C LEU A 97 -1.18 -4.68 8.28
N TRP A 98 -0.71 -5.92 8.07
CA TRP A 98 0.09 -6.64 9.05
C TRP A 98 1.40 -5.90 9.38
N SER A 99 2.08 -5.38 8.36
CA SER A 99 3.29 -4.58 8.52
C SER A 99 3.07 -3.35 9.43
N ILE A 100 1.95 -2.63 9.25
CA ILE A 100 1.61 -1.47 10.08
C ILE A 100 1.39 -1.88 11.54
N ILE A 101 0.65 -2.98 11.78
CA ILE A 101 0.37 -3.47 13.13
C ILE A 101 1.67 -3.85 13.85
N VAL A 102 2.55 -4.62 13.19
CA VAL A 102 3.82 -5.06 13.77
C VAL A 102 4.76 -3.87 13.98
N ASN A 103 4.77 -2.90 13.08
CA ASN A 103 5.65 -1.73 13.21
C ASN A 103 5.18 -0.76 14.30
N HIS A 104 3.86 -0.65 14.53
CA HIS A 104 3.27 0.35 15.43
C HIS A 104 2.61 -0.21 16.71
N TRP A 105 2.87 -1.46 17.08
CA TRP A 105 2.29 -2.08 18.30
C TRP A 105 2.52 -1.26 19.59
N LYS A 106 3.65 -0.55 19.69
CA LYS A 106 3.98 0.31 20.83
C LYS A 106 2.95 1.42 21.03
N PHE A 107 2.39 1.95 19.94
CA PHE A 107 1.36 2.98 20.01
C PHE A 107 0.05 2.40 20.59
N ALA A 108 -0.32 1.19 20.18
CA ALA A 108 -1.49 0.49 20.74
C ALA A 108 -1.33 0.20 22.25
N VAL A 109 -0.12 -0.17 22.69
CA VAL A 109 0.15 -0.35 24.12
C VAL A 109 0.07 0.97 24.87
N ALA A 110 0.65 2.05 24.31
CA ALA A 110 0.60 3.36 24.93
C ALA A 110 -0.85 3.87 25.10
N THR A 111 -1.70 3.69 24.09
CA THR A 111 -3.12 4.08 24.18
C THR A 111 -3.88 3.23 25.20
N ALA A 112 -3.63 1.92 25.25
CA ALA A 112 -4.24 1.05 26.25
C ALA A 112 -3.86 1.45 27.69
N VAL A 113 -2.60 1.77 27.94
CA VAL A 113 -2.13 2.25 29.25
C VAL A 113 -2.76 3.60 29.61
N MET A 114 -2.81 4.54 28.67
CA MET A 114 -3.44 5.84 28.88
C MET A 114 -4.93 5.72 29.23
N LEU A 115 -5.65 4.83 28.54
CA LEU A 115 -7.04 4.52 28.85
C LEU A 115 -7.19 3.94 30.26
N ALA A 116 -6.36 2.95 30.62
CA ALA A 116 -6.39 2.34 31.95
C ALA A 116 -6.13 3.37 33.08
N ILE A 117 -5.14 4.25 32.89
CA ILE A 117 -4.83 5.34 33.83
C ILE A 117 -6.02 6.31 33.95
N THR A 118 -6.61 6.67 32.81
CA THR A 118 -7.76 7.59 32.78
C THR A 118 -8.97 6.99 33.50
N LEU A 119 -9.23 5.71 33.31
CA LEU A 119 -10.30 4.99 34.04
C LEU A 119 -10.03 4.94 35.54
N LEU A 120 -8.79 4.64 35.94
CA LEU A 120 -8.40 4.60 37.36
C LEU A 120 -8.58 5.97 38.03
N LEU A 121 -8.12 7.04 37.39
CA LEU A 121 -8.29 8.41 37.87
C LEU A 121 -9.76 8.81 37.94
N THR A 122 -10.55 8.42 36.95
CA THR A 122 -12.00 8.70 36.92
C THR A 122 -12.73 7.96 38.04
N TYR A 123 -12.29 6.74 38.37
CA TYR A 123 -12.82 5.99 39.51
C TYR A 123 -12.50 6.65 40.86
N LEU A 124 -11.26 7.13 41.04
CA LEU A 124 -10.79 7.71 42.31
C LEU A 124 -11.33 9.13 42.60
N PHE A 125 -11.42 9.97 41.58
CA PHE A 125 -11.73 11.40 41.72
C PHE A 125 -13.08 11.80 41.09
N GLY A 126 -13.80 10.82 40.53
CA GLY A 126 -15.07 11.03 39.85
C GLY A 126 -14.93 11.71 38.47
N PRO A 127 -16.05 12.13 37.87
CA PRO A 127 -16.10 12.66 36.51
C PRO A 127 -15.43 14.04 36.35
N ILE A 128 -15.07 14.70 37.46
CA ILE A 128 -14.41 16.01 37.47
C ILE A 128 -13.06 15.95 36.74
N VAL A 129 -12.36 14.81 36.81
CA VAL A 129 -11.06 14.65 36.11
C VAL A 129 -11.20 14.72 34.60
N LEU A 130 -12.28 14.17 34.04
CA LEU A 130 -12.52 14.23 32.59
C LEU A 130 -12.70 15.67 32.11
N PHE A 131 -13.36 16.52 32.92
CA PHE A 131 -13.51 17.94 32.60
C PHE A 131 -12.16 18.66 32.56
N TYR A 132 -11.27 18.38 33.51
CA TYR A 132 -9.92 18.97 33.53
C TYR A 132 -9.03 18.45 32.39
N ILE A 133 -9.06 17.16 32.09
CA ILE A 133 -8.33 16.57 30.95
C ILE A 133 -8.83 17.20 29.65
N PHE A 134 -10.14 17.27 29.44
CA PHE A 134 -10.73 17.89 28.25
C PHE A 134 -10.31 19.35 28.09
N ARG A 135 -10.37 20.13 29.17
CA ARG A 135 -9.94 21.53 29.17
C ARG A 135 -8.45 21.67 28.86
N ALA A 136 -7.61 20.80 29.41
CA ALA A 136 -6.18 20.78 29.13
C ALA A 136 -5.88 20.45 27.67
N VAL A 137 -6.57 19.44 27.10
CA VAL A 137 -6.43 19.06 25.68
C VAL A 137 -6.82 20.21 24.76
N LEU A 138 -7.96 20.88 25.02
CA LEU A 138 -8.37 22.05 24.25
C LEU A 138 -7.35 23.20 24.34
N GLY A 139 -6.80 23.43 25.53
CA GLY A 139 -5.74 24.42 25.73
C GLY A 139 -4.50 24.11 24.89
N ILE A 140 -3.98 22.89 24.99
CA ILE A 140 -2.80 22.44 24.24
C ILE A 140 -3.05 22.50 22.73
N ALA A 141 -4.20 22.03 22.25
CA ALA A 141 -4.56 22.07 20.84
C ALA A 141 -4.61 23.51 20.31
N SER A 142 -5.17 24.43 21.09
CA SER A 142 -5.24 25.85 20.71
C SER A 142 -3.86 26.51 20.62
N VAL A 143 -2.93 26.15 21.52
CA VAL A 143 -1.55 26.64 21.49
C VAL A 143 -0.78 26.05 20.31
N ALA A 144 -0.90 24.73 20.10
CA ALA A 144 -0.27 24.05 18.97
C ALA A 144 -0.75 24.61 17.62
N LEU A 145 -2.06 24.89 17.49
CA LEU A 145 -2.63 25.50 16.29
C LEU A 145 -2.05 26.90 16.03
N ARG A 146 -1.90 27.73 17.07
CA ARG A 146 -1.27 29.06 16.94
C ARG A 146 0.18 28.95 16.46
N ILE A 147 0.95 28.05 17.05
CA ILE A 147 2.36 27.83 16.65
C ILE A 147 2.43 27.34 15.19
N ALA A 148 1.57 26.40 14.80
CA ALA A 148 1.52 25.90 13.42
C ALA A 148 1.14 27.01 12.42
N LEU A 149 0.21 27.89 12.80
CA LEU A 149 -0.19 29.03 11.98
C LEU A 149 0.96 30.03 11.79
N GLU A 150 1.67 30.38 12.87
CA GLU A 150 2.83 31.27 12.79
C GLU A 150 3.97 30.65 11.97
N ALA A 151 4.25 29.36 12.15
CA ALA A 151 5.24 28.64 11.34
C ALA A 151 4.86 28.61 9.85
N ALA A 152 3.58 28.39 9.53
CA ALA A 152 3.08 28.40 8.16
C ALA A 152 3.18 29.80 7.52
N GLN A 153 2.89 30.86 8.29
CA GLN A 153 3.05 32.24 7.83
C GLN A 153 4.53 32.57 7.55
N LEU A 154 5.45 32.19 8.43
CA LEU A 154 6.88 32.36 8.21
C LEU A 154 7.36 31.62 6.95
N PHE A 155 6.91 30.38 6.77
CA PHE A 155 7.26 29.59 5.59
C PHE A 155 6.74 30.23 4.29
N ALA A 156 5.49 30.70 4.29
CA ALA A 156 4.91 31.42 3.16
C ALA A 156 5.69 32.71 2.84
N SER A 157 6.08 33.48 3.85
CA SER A 157 6.91 34.69 3.65
C SER A 157 8.28 34.36 3.07
N ILE A 158 8.96 33.31 3.55
CA ILE A 158 10.27 32.87 3.03
C ILE A 158 10.14 32.45 1.55
N VAL A 159 9.12 31.65 1.22
CA VAL A 159 8.88 31.19 -0.16
C VAL A 159 8.63 32.38 -1.10
N VAL A 160 7.85 33.37 -0.67
CA VAL A 160 7.57 34.59 -1.46
C VAL A 160 8.83 35.45 -1.65
N VAL A 161 9.68 35.59 -0.63
CA VAL A 161 10.95 36.33 -0.74
C VAL A 161 11.92 35.63 -1.69
N CYS A 162 12.07 34.30 -1.58
CA CYS A 162 12.90 33.50 -2.48
C CYS A 162 12.41 33.54 -3.93
N ALA A 163 11.10 33.49 -4.15
CA ALA A 163 10.54 33.58 -5.51
C ALA A 163 10.82 34.94 -6.18
N ARG A 164 10.84 36.04 -5.41
CA ARG A 164 11.15 37.39 -5.92
C ARG A 164 12.64 37.67 -6.14
N THR A 165 13.55 36.89 -5.56
CA THR A 165 15.00 37.09 -5.73
C THR A 165 15.58 36.34 -6.93
N ILE A 166 14.81 35.42 -7.51
CA ILE A 166 15.22 34.57 -8.65
C ILE A 166 14.73 35.14 -10.00
N THR A 167 13.76 36.06 -9.98
CA THR A 167 13.27 36.85 -11.13
C THR A 167 14.01 38.17 -11.26
#